data_AF-A0AAI8EUX8-F1
#
_entry.id   AF-A0AAI8EUX8-F1
#
_cell.length_a   1.000
_cell.length_b   1.000
_cell.length_c   1.000
_cell.angle_alpha   90.00
_cell.angle_beta   90.00
_cell.angle_gamma   90.00
#
_symmetry.space_group_name_H-M   'P 1'
#
loop_
_entity.id
_entity.type
_entity.pdbx_description
1 polymer ?
#
loop_
_entity_poly.entity_id
_entity_poly.type
_entity_poly.pdbx_seq_one_letter_code
_entity_poly.pdbx_strand_id
1 'polypeptide(L)'
;MSADEQFHDEGESLVAAMTRPTMVGGLTLASLAMSFYFPGMAALITRSLWAAALIPVLLLISYLVCLKDVYLFDIMSAATHLKTCPNKRFWGCRRYAPR
;
A
#
# COMPACT_ATOMS: atom_id res chain seq x y z
N MET A 1 -34.97 -7.26 -14.34
CA MET A 1 -33.56 -6.91 -14.48
C MET A 1 -33.08 -7.62 -15.72
N SER A 2 -32.95 -6.88 -16.82
CA SER A 2 -32.60 -7.42 -18.14
C SER A 2 -31.11 -7.73 -18.20
N ALA A 3 -30.72 -8.77 -18.94
CA ALA A 3 -29.33 -9.26 -19.02
C ALA A 3 -28.31 -8.18 -19.40
N ASP A 4 -28.71 -7.16 -20.17
CA ASP A 4 -27.86 -6.00 -20.51
C ASP A 4 -27.45 -5.14 -19.28
N GLU A 5 -28.27 -5.07 -18.23
CA GLU A 5 -27.93 -4.33 -17.00
C GLU A 5 -26.84 -5.08 -16.22
N GLN A 6 -26.91 -6.41 -16.15
CA GLN A 6 -25.88 -7.23 -15.52
C GLN A 6 -24.51 -7.12 -16.20
N PHE A 7 -24.45 -7.07 -17.53
CA PHE A 7 -23.17 -6.91 -18.25
C PHE A 7 -22.53 -5.53 -18.02
N HIS A 8 -23.33 -4.47 -17.87
CA HIS A 8 -22.79 -3.14 -17.57
C HIS A 8 -22.23 -3.09 -16.14
N ASP A 9 -22.95 -3.62 -15.16
CA ASP A 9 -22.50 -3.74 -13.76
C ASP A 9 -21.24 -4.61 -13.60
N GLU A 10 -21.17 -5.73 -14.32
CA GLU A 10 -19.99 -6.61 -14.34
C GLU A 10 -18.78 -5.89 -14.96
N GLY A 11 -18.97 -5.12 -16.03
CA GLY A 11 -17.92 -4.33 -16.68
C GLY A 11 -17.35 -3.24 -15.76
N GLU A 12 -18.22 -2.48 -15.07
CA GLU A 12 -17.79 -1.44 -14.12
C GLU A 12 -17.07 -2.04 -12.91
N SER A 13 -17.54 -3.16 -12.38
CA SER A 13 -16.89 -3.84 -11.26
C SER A 13 -15.52 -4.42 -11.64
N LEU A 14 -15.37 -4.94 -12.87
CA LEU A 14 -14.09 -5.44 -13.39
C LEU A 14 -13.07 -4.31 -13.55
N VAL A 15 -13.49 -3.16 -14.10
CA VAL A 15 -12.63 -1.98 -14.24
C VAL A 15 -12.26 -1.41 -12.86
N ALA A 16 -13.21 -1.38 -11.92
CA ALA A 16 -12.96 -0.98 -10.54
C ALA A 16 -12.00 -1.94 -9.82
N ALA A 17 -12.07 -3.24 -10.07
CA ALA A 17 -11.16 -4.24 -9.51
C ALA A 17 -9.74 -4.10 -10.08
N MET A 18 -9.61 -3.85 -11.38
CA MET A 18 -8.32 -3.68 -12.07
C MET A 18 -7.59 -2.39 -11.67
N THR A 19 -8.31 -1.38 -11.19
CA THR A 19 -7.74 -0.08 -10.77
C THR A 19 -7.44 -0.02 -9.28
N ARG A 20 -7.92 -0.97 -8.48
CA ARG A 20 -7.59 -1.06 -7.05
C ARG A 20 -6.25 -1.77 -6.85
N PRO A 21 -5.42 -1.30 -5.92
CA PRO A 21 -4.21 -2.02 -5.54
C PRO A 21 -4.58 -3.40 -4.99
N THR A 22 -3.77 -4.41 -5.31
CA THR A 22 -3.98 -5.78 -4.84
C THR A 22 -3.91 -5.83 -3.32
N MET A 23 -4.99 -6.34 -2.70
CA MET A 23 -5.11 -6.46 -1.25
C MET A 23 -5.35 -7.91 -0.82
N VAL A 24 -4.71 -8.32 0.27
CA VAL A 24 -4.88 -9.65 0.89
C VAL A 24 -5.28 -9.42 2.35
N GLY A 25 -6.50 -9.82 2.71
CA GLY A 25 -6.97 -9.72 4.11
C GLY A 25 -7.00 -8.31 4.69
N GLY A 26 -7.13 -7.27 3.85
CA GLY A 26 -7.09 -5.86 4.27
C GLY A 26 -5.69 -5.24 4.32
N LEU A 27 -4.64 -6.00 4.00
CA LEU A 27 -3.30 -5.46 3.79
C LEU A 27 -3.02 -5.29 2.30
N THR A 28 -2.34 -4.21 1.94
CA THR A 28 -1.82 -4.04 0.57
C THR A 28 -0.64 -4.98 0.34
N LEU A 29 -0.47 -5.44 -0.90
CA LEU A 29 0.66 -6.31 -1.24
C LEU A 29 2.01 -5.62 -0.94
N ALA A 30 2.08 -4.30 -1.10
CA ALA A 30 3.25 -3.48 -0.76
C ALA A 30 3.52 -3.45 0.76
N SER A 31 2.50 -3.26 1.60
CA SER A 31 2.67 -3.22 3.06
C SER A 31 3.05 -4.61 3.60
N LEU A 32 2.49 -5.67 3.02
CA LEU A 32 2.83 -7.04 3.35
C LEU A 32 4.29 -7.34 2.98
N ALA A 33 4.72 -6.99 1.77
CA ALA A 33 6.10 -7.16 1.31
C ALA A 33 7.09 -6.42 2.23
N MET A 34 6.80 -5.16 2.59
CA MET A 34 7.65 -4.41 3.53
C MET A 34 7.69 -5.04 4.93
N SER A 35 6.55 -5.52 5.42
CA SER A 35 6.45 -6.15 6.75
C SER A 35 7.25 -7.46 6.83
N PHE A 36 7.51 -8.14 5.72
CA PHE A 36 8.41 -9.29 5.67
C PHE A 36 9.86 -8.91 5.35
N TYR A 37 10.07 -7.89 4.51
CA TYR A 37 11.39 -7.47 4.07
C TYR A 37 12.25 -6.89 5.21
N PHE A 38 11.70 -5.96 6.00
CA PHE A 38 12.42 -5.35 7.12
C PHE A 38 12.90 -6.37 8.18
N PRO A 39 12.04 -7.26 8.70
CA PRO A 39 12.48 -8.29 9.64
C PRO A 39 13.38 -9.34 8.99
N GLY A 40 13.18 -9.65 7.70
CA GLY A 40 14.10 -10.51 6.94
C GLY A 40 15.52 -9.93 6.91
N MET A 41 15.66 -8.65 6.58
CA MET A 41 16.95 -7.96 6.60
C MET A 41 17.55 -7.88 8.02
N ALA A 42 16.73 -7.57 9.03
CA ALA A 42 17.18 -7.53 10.42
C ALA A 42 17.66 -8.91 10.93
N ALA A 43 16.98 -9.99 10.54
CA ALA A 43 17.35 -11.36 10.88
C ALA A 43 18.70 -11.75 10.25
N LEU A 44 18.93 -11.36 9.00
CA LEU A 44 20.19 -11.61 8.30
C LEU A 44 21.36 -10.85 8.96
N ILE A 45 21.16 -9.57 9.31
CA ILE A 45 22.19 -8.74 9.96
C ILE A 45 22.52 -9.28 11.36
N THR A 46 21.49 -9.62 12.13
CA THR A 46 21.67 -10.05 13.53
C THR A 46 22.04 -11.54 13.63
N ARG A 47 21.90 -12.30 12.53
CA ARG A 47 22.07 -13.76 12.46
C ARG A 47 21.27 -14.52 13.54
N SER A 48 20.12 -13.94 13.93
CA SER A 48 19.38 -14.30 15.14
C SER A 48 17.90 -14.47 14.85
N LEU A 49 17.33 -15.57 15.34
CA LEU A 49 15.91 -15.93 15.20
C LEU A 49 15.00 -14.99 15.99
N TRP A 50 15.54 -14.19 16.91
CA TRP A 50 14.78 -13.18 17.66
C TRP A 50 14.19 -12.09 16.77
N ALA A 51 14.76 -11.87 15.58
CA ALA A 51 14.18 -10.98 14.58
C ALA A 51 12.83 -11.48 14.04
N ALA A 52 12.51 -12.77 14.20
CA ALA A 52 11.19 -13.29 13.85
C ALA A 52 10.07 -12.72 14.74
N ALA A 53 10.38 -12.34 15.98
CA ALA A 53 9.41 -11.68 16.86
C ALA A 53 9.04 -10.27 16.37
N LEU A 54 9.86 -9.65 15.52
CA LEU A 54 9.57 -8.35 14.91
C LEU A 54 8.48 -8.44 13.82
N ILE A 55 8.32 -9.63 13.20
CA ILE A 55 7.37 -9.87 12.11
C ILE A 55 5.93 -9.54 12.53
N PRO A 56 5.35 -10.14 13.60
CA PRO A 56 3.97 -9.85 13.97
C PRO A 56 3.78 -8.38 14.39
N VAL A 57 4.79 -7.76 14.98
CA VAL A 57 4.74 -6.33 15.38
C VAL A 57 4.61 -5.44 14.15
N LEU A 58 5.45 -5.65 13.14
CA LEU A 58 5.41 -4.87 11.90
C LEU A 58 4.14 -5.13 11.09
N LEU A 59 3.63 -6.36 11.10
CA LEU A 59 2.37 -6.72 10.47
C LEU A 59 1.18 -6.02 11.13
N LEU A 60 1.19 -5.90 12.45
CA LEU A 60 0.16 -5.19 13.21
C LEU A 60 0.22 -3.69 12.94
N ILE A 61 1.42 -3.10 12.92
CA ILE A 61 1.61 -1.68 12.58
C ILE A 61 1.13 -1.40 11.15
N SER A 62 1.51 -2.23 10.18
CA SER A 62 1.11 -2.04 8.79
C SER A 62 -0.40 -2.24 8.59
N TYR A 63 -1.02 -3.16 9.33
CA TYR A 63 -2.47 -3.32 9.37
C TYR A 63 -3.17 -2.05 9.89
N LEU A 64 -2.70 -1.46 10.99
CA LEU A 64 -3.27 -0.21 11.52
C LEU A 64 -3.12 0.96 10.55
N VAL A 65 -1.99 1.03 9.83
CA VAL A 65 -1.78 2.03 8.79
C VAL A 65 -2.74 1.82 7.61
N CYS A 66 -2.92 0.57 7.14
CA CYS A 66 -3.87 0.25 6.07
C CYS A 66 -5.33 0.50 6.47
N LEU A 67 -5.68 0.37 7.76
CA LEU A 67 -7.00 0.73 8.27
C LEU A 67 -7.27 2.24 8.19
N LYS A 68 -6.21 3.05 8.32
CA LYS A 68 -6.28 4.51 8.22
C LYS A 68 -6.33 4.97 6.75
N ASP A 69 -5.44 4.43 5.92
CA ASP A 69 -5.28 4.81 4.51
C ASP A 69 -4.58 3.68 3.74
N VAL A 70 -5.24 3.15 2.71
CA VAL A 70 -4.71 2.06 1.88
C VAL A 70 -3.52 2.51 1.01
N TYR A 71 -3.56 3.75 0.50
CA TYR A 71 -2.58 4.23 -0.49
C TYR A 71 -1.31 4.83 0.12
N LEU A 72 -1.21 4.89 1.45
CA LEU A 72 -0.13 5.61 2.14
C LEU A 72 1.26 5.07 1.75
N PHE A 73 1.40 3.75 1.61
CA PHE A 73 2.65 3.11 1.22
C PHE A 73 3.05 3.43 -0.23
N ASP A 74 2.09 3.47 -1.14
CA ASP A 74 2.34 3.78 -2.55
C ASP A 74 2.76 5.24 -2.73
N ILE A 75 2.11 6.16 -2.00
CA ILE A 75 2.47 7.57 -1.98
C ILE A 75 3.85 7.79 -1.36
N MET A 76 4.19 7.04 -0.30
CA MET A 76 5.51 7.09 0.30
C MET A 76 6.59 6.63 -0.70
N SER A 77 6.33 5.55 -1.45
CA SER A 77 7.20 5.08 -2.53
C SER A 77 7.35 6.12 -3.66
N ALA A 78 6.25 6.72 -4.11
CA ALA A 78 6.28 7.80 -5.09
C ALA A 78 7.02 9.03 -4.55
N ALA A 79 6.89 9.30 -3.25
CA ALA A 79 7.55 10.43 -2.58
C ALA A 79 9.06 10.24 -2.47
N THR A 80 9.56 9.01 -2.25
CA THR A 80 11.00 8.71 -2.20
C THR A 80 11.63 8.72 -3.58
N HIS A 81 10.91 8.29 -4.63
CA HIS A 81 11.39 8.34 -6.00
C HIS A 81 11.48 9.78 -6.55
N LEU A 82 10.66 10.70 -6.04
CA LEU A 82 10.62 12.08 -6.50
C LEU A 82 11.79 12.90 -5.92
N LYS A 83 12.90 12.95 -6.67
CA LYS A 83 14.18 13.58 -6.24
C LYS A 83 14.06 15.04 -5.83
N THR A 84 13.33 15.86 -6.59
CA THR A 84 13.01 17.26 -6.28
C THR A 84 11.98 17.76 -7.28
N CYS A 85 10.95 18.46 -6.80
CA CYS A 85 10.05 19.23 -7.66
C CYS A 85 10.65 20.64 -7.83
N PRO A 86 11.29 20.97 -8.97
CA PRO A 86 11.90 22.29 -9.14
C PRO A 86 10.89 23.44 -9.01
N ASN A 87 9.63 23.19 -9.37
CA ASN A 87 8.55 24.17 -9.29
C ASN A 87 7.68 24.05 -8.02
N LYS A 88 8.16 23.40 -6.95
CA LYS A 88 7.38 23.20 -5.70
C LYS A 88 6.83 24.51 -5.12
N ARG A 89 7.58 25.61 -5.29
CA ARG A 89 7.25 26.93 -4.75
C ARG A 89 6.08 27.61 -5.46
N PHE A 90 5.86 27.29 -6.75
CA PHE A 90 4.76 27.85 -7.54
C PHE A 90 3.48 27.01 -7.43
N TRP A 91 3.63 25.68 -7.31
CA TRP A 91 2.49 24.75 -7.30
C TRP A 91 1.88 24.56 -5.91
N GLY A 92 2.62 24.85 -4.84
CA GLY A 92 2.11 25.00 -3.47
C GLY A 92 1.45 23.75 -2.84
N CYS A 93 1.27 22.63 -3.55
CA CYS A 93 0.48 21.51 -3.07
C CYS A 93 1.00 20.16 -3.58
N ARG A 94 1.36 19.27 -2.64
CA ARG A 94 1.17 17.82 -2.78
C ARG A 94 -0.19 17.52 -2.13
N ARG A 95 -1.30 17.67 -2.86
CA ARG A 95 -2.62 17.27 -2.33
C ARG A 95 -2.80 15.78 -2.54
N TYR A 96 -2.49 15.02 -1.50
CA TYR A 96 -3.11 13.72 -1.31
C TYR A 96 -4.38 13.96 -0.48
N ALA A 97 -5.53 13.57 -1.03
CA ALA A 97 -6.78 13.53 -0.29
C ALA A 97 -7.02 12.06 0.10
N PRO A 98 -6.89 11.72 1.39
CA PRO A 98 -7.20 10.38 1.86
C PRO A 98 -8.69 10.08 1.61
N ARG A 99 -9.01 8.84 1.24
CA ARG A 99 -10.38 8.38 0.93
C ARG A 99 -10.79 7.27 1.87
#